data_AF-A0A397SLG8-F1
#
_entry.id   AF-A0A397SLG8-F1
#
_cell.length_a   1.000
_cell.length_b   1.000
_cell.length_c   1.000
_cell.angle_alpha   90.00
_cell.angle_beta   90.00
_cell.angle_gamma   90.00
#
_symmetry.space_group_name_H-M   'P 1'
#
loop_
_entity.id
_entity.type
_entity.pdbx_description
1 polymer ?
#
loop_
_entity_poly.entity_id
_entity_poly.type
_entity_poly.pdbx_seq_one_letter_code
_entity_poly.pdbx_strand_id
1 'polypeptide(L)'
;MGVLGAFGVSALLHEYIIIVNLGFWTGEQFFFFMIHGVIFILWEAVFDHKKIIEDTKIRRFLKWILLLVINLIFLPAFLGPSIRILNFSDISSYFAKYYVN
;
A
#
# COMPACT_ATOMS: atom_id res chain seq x y z
N MET A 1 -10.79 3.63 -17.02
CA MET A 1 -10.41 2.25 -16.61
C MET A 1 -8.89 2.02 -16.50
N GLY A 2 -8.04 3.06 -16.45
CA GLY A 2 -6.59 2.88 -16.29
C GLY A 2 -6.11 2.69 -14.84
N VAL A 3 -6.87 3.19 -13.86
CA VAL A 3 -6.48 3.23 -12.44
C VAL A 3 -6.27 1.82 -11.86
N LEU A 4 -7.25 0.92 -12.02
CA LEU A 4 -7.11 -0.48 -11.59
C LEU A 4 -5.97 -1.21 -12.30
N GLY A 5 -5.73 -0.92 -13.58
CA GLY A 5 -4.62 -1.50 -14.32
C GLY A 5 -3.27 -1.10 -13.73
N ALA A 6 -3.08 0.19 -13.43
CA ALA A 6 -1.87 0.69 -12.78
C ALA A 6 -1.67 0.08 -11.38
N PHE A 7 -2.74 0.02 -10.58
CA PHE A 7 -2.69 -0.64 -9.27
C PHE A 7 -2.39 -2.13 -9.38
N GLY A 8 -2.94 -2.83 -10.38
CA GLY A 8 -2.68 -4.25 -10.61
C GLY A 8 -1.22 -4.52 -11.00
N VAL A 9 -0.63 -3.70 -11.88
CA VAL A 9 0.79 -3.83 -12.23
C VAL A 9 1.68 -3.54 -11.02
N SER A 10 1.36 -2.50 -10.24
CA SER A 10 2.08 -2.18 -9.00
C SER A 10 1.98 -3.30 -7.95
N ALA A 11 0.79 -3.88 -7.82
CA ALA A 11 0.52 -5.01 -6.92
C ALA A 11 1.42 -6.21 -7.24
N LEU A 12 1.49 -6.59 -8.52
CA LEU A 12 2.33 -7.70 -8.97
C LEU A 12 3.82 -7.41 -8.75
N LEU A 13 4.26 -6.19 -9.07
CA LEU A 13 5.67 -5.82 -8.94
C LEU A 13 6.13 -5.79 -7.48
N HIS A 14 5.33 -5.21 -6.59
CA HIS A 14 5.64 -5.19 -5.17
C HIS A 14 5.59 -6.58 -4.53
N GLU A 15 4.59 -7.40 -4.87
CA GLU A 15 4.52 -8.77 -4.37
C GLU A 15 5.71 -9.61 -4.87
N TYR A 16 6.13 -9.42 -6.13
CA TYR A 16 7.31 -10.08 -6.68
C TYR A 16 8.58 -9.74 -5.90
N ILE A 17 8.80 -8.46 -5.56
CA ILE A 17 9.94 -8.03 -4.74
C ILE A 17 9.91 -8.72 -3.37
N ILE A 18 8.73 -8.81 -2.74
CA ILE A 18 8.60 -9.49 -1.44
C ILE A 18 8.90 -10.98 -1.56
N ILE A 19 8.38 -11.67 -2.59
CA ILE A 19 8.64 -13.10 -2.82
C ILE A 19 10.14 -13.36 -3.00
N VAL A 20 10.83 -12.53 -3.78
CA VAL A 20 12.28 -12.67 -4.01
C VAL A 20 13.07 -12.53 -2.70
N ASN A 21 12.63 -11.67 -1.78
CA ASN A 21 13.34 -11.41 -0.53
C ASN A 21 12.96 -12.36 0.63
N LEU A 22 11.70 -12.80 0.72
CA LEU A 22 11.22 -13.68 1.80
C LEU A 22 11.23 -15.16 1.42
N GLY A 23 11.26 -15.49 0.12
CA GLY A 23 11.19 -16.87 -0.36
C GLY A 23 9.80 -17.50 -0.28
N PHE A 24 8.76 -16.75 0.11
CA PHE A 24 7.38 -17.21 0.14
C PHE A 24 6.40 -16.10 -0.25
N TRP A 25 5.22 -16.49 -0.73
CA TRP A 25 4.13 -15.58 -1.10
C TRP A 25 3.45 -15.04 0.15
N THR A 26 3.35 -13.71 0.29
CA THR A 26 2.63 -13.07 1.42
C THR A 26 1.20 -12.64 1.05
N GLY A 27 1.00 -12.13 -0.16
CA GLY A 27 -0.27 -11.59 -0.67
C GLY A 27 -0.65 -10.23 -0.08
N GLU A 28 0.12 -9.72 0.89
CA GLU A 28 -0.18 -8.50 1.62
C GLU A 28 0.00 -7.26 0.74
N GLN A 29 1.05 -7.23 -0.11
CA GLN A 29 1.26 -6.14 -1.06
C GLN A 29 0.18 -6.15 -2.13
N PHE A 30 -0.13 -7.34 -2.64
CA PHE A 30 -1.19 -7.49 -3.63
C PHE A 30 -2.53 -6.97 -3.11
N PHE A 31 -2.92 -7.37 -1.90
CA PHE A 31 -4.14 -6.92 -1.24
C PHE A 31 -4.16 -5.40 -1.00
N PHE A 32 -3.04 -4.84 -0.53
CA PHE A 32 -2.89 -3.41 -0.31
C PHE A 32 -3.20 -2.61 -1.58
N PHE A 33 -2.52 -2.88 -2.69
CA PHE A 33 -2.72 -2.13 -3.93
C PHE A 33 -4.12 -2.32 -4.53
N MET A 34 -4.70 -3.53 -4.42
CA MET A 34 -6.05 -3.79 -4.92
C MET A 34 -7.13 -3.02 -4.14
N ILE A 35 -7.03 -2.98 -2.81
CA ILE A 35 -7.95 -2.18 -1.99
C ILE A 35 -7.83 -0.69 -2.33
N HIS A 36 -6.61 -0.18 -2.52
CA HIS A 36 -6.42 1.22 -2.91
C HIS A 36 -7.06 1.51 -4.26
N GLY A 37 -6.92 0.62 -5.24
CA GLY A 37 -7.61 0.73 -6.52
C GLY A 37 -9.14 0.83 -6.38
N VAL A 38 -9.74 0.01 -5.51
CA VAL A 38 -11.18 0.05 -5.21
C VAL A 38 -11.57 1.36 -4.52
N ILE A 39 -10.80 1.80 -3.53
CA ILE A 39 -11.03 3.07 -2.82
C ILE A 39 -11.00 4.24 -3.79
N PHE A 40 -10.05 4.29 -4.72
CA PHE A 40 -9.97 5.36 -5.71
C PHE A 40 -11.16 5.36 -6.67
N ILE A 41 -11.66 4.19 -7.09
CA ILE A 41 -12.87 4.10 -7.91
C ILE A 41 -14.10 4.57 -7.14
N LEU A 42 -14.26 4.11 -5.90
CA LEU A 42 -15.37 4.55 -5.05
C LEU A 42 -15.30 6.05 -4.77
N TRP A 43 -14.09 6.58 -4.57
CA TRP A 43 -13.85 7.99 -4.37
C TRP A 43 -14.27 8.81 -5.59
N GLU A 44 -13.84 8.40 -6.79
CA GLU A 44 -14.25 9.03 -8.04
C GLU A 44 -15.78 9.00 -8.20
N ALA A 45 -16.41 7.84 -7.99
CA ALA A 45 -17.87 7.69 -8.09
C ALA A 45 -18.65 8.57 -7.10
N VAL A 46 -18.19 8.68 -5.85
CA VAL A 46 -18.87 9.44 -4.79
C VAL A 46 -18.70 10.95 -4.97
N PHE A 47 -17.52 11.40 -5.43
CA PHE A 47 -17.17 12.81 -5.45
C PHE A 47 -17.27 13.49 -6.82
N ASP A 48 -17.24 12.76 -7.94
CA ASP A 48 -17.38 13.34 -9.29
C ASP A 48 -18.80 13.88 -9.56
N HIS A 49 -19.83 13.32 -8.91
CA HIS A 49 -21.21 13.81 -9.04
C HIS A 49 -21.50 15.16 -8.34
N LYS A 50 -20.66 15.62 -7.42
CA LYS A 50 -20.88 16.88 -6.67
C LYS A 50 -20.15 18.08 -7.30
N LYS A 51 -20.41 18.39 -8.58
CA LYS A 51 -19.92 19.63 -9.24
C LYS A 51 -20.75 20.89 -8.95
N ILE A 52 -21.93 20.78 -8.32
CA ILE A 52 -22.94 21.87 -8.32
C ILE A 52 -23.01 22.67 -7.01
N ILE A 53 -22.49 22.16 -5.89
CA ILE A 53 -22.57 22.84 -4.58
C ILE A 53 -21.21 23.44 -4.27
N GLU A 54 -21.14 24.76 -4.11
CA GLU A 54 -19.95 25.57 -3.79
C GLU A 54 -18.84 24.76 -3.09
N ASP A 55 -17.74 24.51 -3.81
CA ASP A 55 -16.58 23.81 -3.28
C ASP A 55 -15.73 24.83 -2.51
N THR A 56 -16.13 25.10 -1.27
CA THR A 56 -15.34 25.96 -0.37
C THR A 56 -13.97 25.33 -0.11
N LYS A 57 -12.93 26.16 0.06
CA LYS A 57 -11.55 25.69 0.35
C LYS A 57 -11.51 24.66 1.49
N ILE A 58 -12.34 24.85 2.52
CA ILE A 58 -12.45 23.97 3.69
C ILE A 58 -12.98 22.58 3.29
N ARG A 59 -14.01 22.50 2.45
CA ARG A 59 -14.57 21.22 1.99
C ARG A 59 -13.58 20.46 1.12
N ARG A 60 -12.83 21.16 0.27
CA ARG A 60 -11.73 20.56 -0.50
C ARG A 60 -10.63 20.04 0.44
N PHE A 61 -10.23 20.81 1.45
CA PHE A 61 -9.23 20.39 2.43
C PHE A 61 -9.67 19.15 3.23
N LEU A 62 -10.93 19.11 3.68
CA LEU A 62 -11.52 17.95 4.37
C LEU A 62 -11.54 16.69 3.49
N LYS A 63 -11.81 16.83 2.19
CA LYS A 63 -11.72 15.71 1.23
C LYS A 63 -10.29 15.14 1.19
N TRP A 64 -9.27 15.99 1.14
CA TRP A 64 -7.87 15.54 1.16
C TRP A 64 -7.49 14.87 2.48
N ILE A 65 -7.94 15.41 3.62
CA ILE A 65 -7.73 14.78 4.93
C ILE A 65 -8.40 13.41 4.99
N LEU A 66 -9.66 13.31 4.55
CA LEU A 66 -10.40 12.06 4.55
C LEU A 66 -9.69 11.00 3.70
N LEU A 67 -9.23 11.38 2.49
CA LEU A 67 -8.45 10.49 1.64
C LEU A 67 -7.16 10.05 2.35
N LEU A 68 -6.44 10.97 3.00
CA LEU A 68 -5.21 10.66 3.72
C LEU A 68 -5.46 9.68 4.87
N VAL A 69 -6.50 9.89 5.68
CA VAL A 69 -6.86 9.01 6.80
C VAL A 69 -7.17 7.60 6.31
N ILE A 70 -7.94 7.47 5.22
CA ILE A 70 -8.26 6.17 4.63
C ILE A 70 -6.99 5.43 4.20
N ASN A 71 -6.07 6.11 3.49
CA ASN A 71 -4.81 5.50 3.07
C ASN A 71 -3.93 5.09 4.26
N LEU A 72 -3.94 5.88 5.34
CA LEU A 72 -3.13 5.61 6.53
C LEU A 72 -3.54 4.32 7.26
N ILE A 73 -4.82 3.96 7.23
CA ILE A 73 -5.35 2.74 7.87
C ILE A 73 -4.75 1.48 7.24
N PHE A 74 -4.49 1.51 5.94
CA PHE A 74 -3.94 0.37 5.19
C PHE A 74 -2.41 0.35 5.17
N LEU A 75 -1.74 1.40 5.64
CA LEU A 75 -0.28 1.50 5.70
C LEU A 75 0.40 0.30 6.39
N PRO A 76 -0.13 -0.27 7.50
CA PRO A 76 0.46 -1.44 8.12
C PRO A 76 0.54 -2.66 7.20
N ALA A 77 -0.45 -2.86 6.32
CA ALA A 77 -0.44 -3.97 5.36
C ALA A 77 0.67 -3.81 4.29
N PHE A 78 1.07 -2.57 4.00
CA PHE A 78 2.19 -2.28 3.11
C PHE A 78 3.55 -2.46 3.81
N LEU A 79 3.68 -2.06 5.07
CA LEU A 79 4.95 -2.12 5.79
C LEU A 79 5.25 -3.49 6.40
N GLY A 80 4.23 -4.29 6.70
CA GLY A 80 4.36 -5.60 7.35
C GLY A 80 5.41 -6.52 6.71
N PRO A 81 5.35 -6.77 5.39
CA PRO A 81 6.34 -7.62 4.71
C PRO A 81 7.76 -7.08 4.79
N SER A 82 7.94 -5.77 4.62
CA SER A 82 9.25 -5.12 4.66
C SER A 82 9.89 -5.18 6.05
N ILE A 83 9.10 -5.02 7.11
CA ILE A 83 9.58 -5.17 8.50
C ILE A 83 10.05 -6.60 8.75
N ARG A 84 9.34 -7.61 8.23
CA ARG A 84 9.76 -9.01 8.35
C ARG A 84 11.08 -9.28 7.63
N ILE A 85 11.31 -8.69 6.46
CA ILE A 85 12.59 -8.78 5.74
C ILE A 85 13.74 -8.19 6.56
N LEU A 86 13.56 -7.00 7.15
CA LEU A 86 14.58 -6.35 8.00
C LEU A 86 14.97 -7.25 9.18
N ASN A 87 13.98 -7.77 9.90
CA ASN A 87 14.22 -8.66 11.04
C ASN A 87 14.96 -9.95 10.62
N PHE A 88 14.63 -10.54 9.47
CA PHE A 88 15.31 -11.73 8.96
C PHE A 88 16.77 -11.44 8.59
N SER A 89 17.01 -10.32 7.91
CA SER A 89 18.36 -9.87 7.54
C SER A 89 19.22 -9.65 8.79
N ASP A 90 18.70 -8.95 9.79
CA ASP A 90 19.42 -8.70 11.05
C ASP A 90 19.79 -10.00 11.75
N ILE A 91 18.84 -10.94 11.91
CA ILE A 91 19.11 -12.25 12.51
C ILE A 91 20.20 -13.01 11.74
N SER A 92 20.13 -13.06 10.42
CA SER A 92 21.16 -13.74 9.60
C SER A 92 22.55 -13.13 9.79
N SER A 93 22.65 -11.81 9.94
CA SER A 93 23.91 -11.11 10.13
C SER A 93 24.55 -11.40 11.50
N TYR A 94 23.73 -11.52 12.55
CA TYR A 94 24.18 -11.93 13.88
C TYR A 94 24.67 -13.38 13.86
N PHE A 95 23.92 -14.31 13.27
CA PHE A 95 24.33 -15.72 13.18
C PHE A 95 25.61 -15.90 12.34
N ALA A 96 25.76 -15.18 11.23
CA ALA A 96 26.98 -15.22 10.42
C ALA A 96 28.23 -14.76 11.21
N LYS A 97 28.08 -13.81 12.14
CA LYS A 97 29.18 -13.35 13.00
C LYS A 97 29.62 -14.40 14.04
N TYR A 98 28.70 -15.24 14.52
CA TYR A 98 28.99 -16.28 15.50
C TYR A 98 29.60 -17.55 14.89
N TYR A 99 29.32 -17.86 13.62
CA TYR A 99 29.83 -19.06 12.93
C TYR A 99 31.19 -18.86 12.24
N VAL A 100 31.77 -17.66 12.29
CA VAL A 100 33.07 -17.32 11.66
C VAL A 100 34.21 -17.19 12.68
N ASN A 101 33.95 -17.42 13.97
CA ASN A 101 34.97 -17.62 15.02
C ASN A 101 35.04 -19.09 15.42
#